data_AF-A0AAU9KU71-F1
#
_entry.id   AF-A0AAU9KU71-F1
#
_cell.length_a   1.000
_cell.length_b   1.000
_cell.length_c   1.000
_cell.angle_alpha   90.00
_cell.angle_beta   90.00
_cell.angle_gamma   90.00
#
_symmetry.space_group_name_H-M   'P 1'
#
loop_
_entity.id
_entity.type
_entity.pdbx_description
1 polymer ?
#
loop_
_entity_poly.entity_id
_entity_poly.type
_entity_poly.pdbx_seq_one_letter_code
_entity_poly.pdbx_strand_id
1 'polypeptide(L)'
;MVHSVLPTLAAASAHCSMALLAPAALAHQIVLNPLPGLDDRRQGHQRLTDPEGTPRPIPSKRIFRTTGYTHNGPCAVYLNKKLVLDGEDCHTQYPGKDHIIDYSSCKQKCLLRWYWLGIRQIKGIVSWQVYKAIIPLTAEKPSSKEK
;
A
#
# COMPACT_ATOMS: atom_id res chain seq x y z
N MET A 1 47.66 51.62 34.35
CA MET A 1 47.53 50.16 34.37
C MET A 1 46.42 49.78 33.41
N VAL A 2 46.72 48.83 32.54
CA VAL A 2 45.96 48.38 31.38
C VAL A 2 45.05 47.19 31.75
N HIS A 3 44.14 46.87 30.82
CA HIS A 3 43.32 45.65 30.68
C HIS A 3 41.94 45.71 31.37
N SER A 4 40.84 45.21 30.80
CA SER A 4 40.70 44.29 29.65
C SER A 4 39.28 44.38 29.07
N VAL A 5 39.15 43.99 27.80
CA VAL A 5 37.94 44.01 26.98
C VAL A 5 37.40 42.57 26.83
N LEU A 6 36.12 42.36 27.20
CA LEU A 6 35.14 41.33 26.72
C LEU A 6 35.49 39.81 26.92
N PRO A 7 34.52 38.86 26.98
CA PRO A 7 33.37 38.76 26.07
C PRO A 7 32.00 38.31 26.62
N THR A 8 31.00 38.68 25.83
CA THR A 8 29.64 38.14 25.72
C THR A 8 29.62 36.61 25.58
N LEU A 9 28.84 35.93 26.42
CA LEU A 9 28.38 34.57 26.16
C LEU A 9 26.92 34.61 25.68
N ALA A 10 26.71 34.27 24.41
CA ALA A 10 25.39 33.97 23.87
C ALA A 10 24.96 32.57 24.35
N ALA A 11 23.84 32.49 25.07
CA ALA A 11 23.20 31.22 25.37
C ALA A 11 22.47 30.73 24.11
N ALA A 12 23.09 29.84 23.34
CA ALA A 12 22.43 29.18 22.22
C ALA A 12 21.45 28.13 22.77
N SER A 13 20.16 28.37 22.55
CA SER A 13 19.06 27.46 22.89
C SER A 13 19.15 26.16 22.09
N ALA A 14 19.57 25.07 22.73
CA ALA A 14 19.46 23.73 22.18
C ALA A 14 18.13 23.10 22.63
N HIS A 15 17.03 23.36 21.90
CA HIS A 15 15.78 22.60 22.07
C HIS A 15 15.55 21.72 20.84
N CYS A 16 16.10 20.50 20.97
CA CYS A 16 15.64 19.22 20.45
C CYS A 16 14.59 19.26 19.30
N SER A 17 15.04 19.36 18.06
CA SER A 17 14.29 18.77 16.94
C SER A 17 14.45 17.25 17.00
N MET A 18 13.66 16.60 17.86
CA MET A 18 13.35 15.19 17.68
C MET A 18 12.41 15.10 16.48
N ALA A 19 13.00 15.11 15.28
CA ALA A 19 12.32 14.62 14.10
C ALA A 19 11.83 13.21 14.47
N LEU A 20 10.50 13.04 14.59
CA LEU A 20 9.91 11.72 14.67
C LEU A 20 10.38 10.96 13.43
N LEU A 21 11.38 10.10 13.61
CA LEU A 21 11.59 8.94 12.76
C LEU A 21 10.33 8.10 12.93
N ALA A 22 9.28 8.43 12.18
CA ALA A 22 8.20 7.51 11.95
C ALA A 22 8.86 6.29 11.31
N PRO A 23 8.90 5.12 11.97
CA PRO A 23 9.32 3.91 11.29
C PRO A 23 8.41 3.81 10.08
N ALA A 24 9.02 3.73 8.88
CA ALA A 24 8.31 3.50 7.65
C ALA A 24 7.37 2.32 7.91
N ALA A 25 6.09 2.63 8.09
CA ALA A 25 5.09 1.66 8.45
C ALA A 25 5.16 0.62 7.35
N LEU A 26 5.41 -0.63 7.75
CA LEU A 26 5.48 -1.77 6.85
C LEU A 26 4.31 -1.64 5.88
N ALA A 27 4.62 -1.27 4.63
CA ALA A 27 3.60 -1.10 3.62
C ALA A 27 3.04 -2.50 3.41
N HIS A 28 1.83 -2.73 3.90
CA HIS A 28 1.07 -3.96 3.71
C HIS A 28 0.89 -4.13 2.19
N GLN A 29 1.79 -4.89 1.57
CA GLN A 29 1.81 -5.09 0.12
C GLN A 29 0.60 -5.93 -0.29
N ILE A 30 0.18 -5.75 -1.54
CA ILE A 30 -0.81 -6.58 -2.21
C ILE A 30 -0.06 -7.50 -3.14
N VAL A 31 -0.35 -8.79 -3.07
CA VAL A 31 0.17 -9.77 -4.01
C VAL A 31 -1.02 -10.24 -4.81
N LEU A 32 -1.12 -9.85 -6.09
CA LEU A 32 -1.94 -10.67 -6.99
C LEU A 32 -1.23 -12.01 -7.07
N ASN A 33 -1.96 -13.10 -6.79
CA ASN A 33 -1.39 -14.45 -6.75
C ASN A 33 -0.39 -14.63 -7.90
N PRO A 34 0.83 -15.16 -7.64
CA PRO A 34 1.82 -15.36 -8.67
C PRO A 34 1.21 -16.15 -9.81
N LEU A 35 1.47 -15.69 -11.04
CA LEU A 35 1.34 -16.55 -12.18
C LEU A 35 2.23 -17.78 -11.96
N PRO A 36 1.76 -19.00 -12.30
CA PRO A 36 2.64 -20.16 -12.32
C PRO A 36 3.84 -19.84 -13.23
N GLY A 37 5.06 -19.84 -12.66
CA GLY A 37 6.30 -19.69 -13.42
C GLY A 37 7.06 -18.35 -13.33
N LEU A 38 6.65 -17.39 -12.49
CA LEU A 38 7.45 -16.17 -12.25
C LEU A 38 8.18 -16.23 -10.90
N ASP A 39 9.50 -16.38 -10.95
CA ASP A 39 10.43 -16.31 -9.81
C ASP A 39 10.27 -15.00 -9.03
N ASP A 40 10.11 -15.14 -7.71
CA ASP A 40 9.94 -14.10 -6.70
C ASP A 40 11.03 -13.01 -6.78
N ARG A 41 12.27 -13.37 -7.19
CA ARG A 41 13.37 -12.40 -7.34
C ARG A 41 13.22 -11.46 -8.53
N ARG A 42 12.47 -11.82 -9.58
CA ARG A 42 12.14 -10.93 -10.71
C ARG A 42 10.86 -10.13 -10.48
N GLN A 43 10.16 -10.37 -9.39
CA GLN A 43 9.07 -9.51 -8.90
C GLN A 43 9.62 -8.40 -7.98
N GLY A 44 10.86 -7.96 -8.24
CA GLY A 44 11.56 -6.96 -7.46
C GLY A 44 10.73 -5.70 -7.33
N HIS A 45 10.24 -5.42 -6.12
CA HIS A 45 9.71 -4.14 -5.66
C HIS A 45 8.91 -3.37 -6.73
N GLN A 46 8.09 -4.08 -7.52
CA GLN A 46 7.39 -3.43 -8.61
C GLN A 46 6.37 -2.50 -7.97
N ARG A 47 6.41 -1.20 -8.31
CA ARG A 47 5.52 -0.19 -7.73
C ARG A 47 4.07 -0.61 -7.96
N LEU A 48 3.47 -1.23 -6.95
CA LEU A 48 2.05 -1.58 -6.90
C LEU A 48 1.16 -0.34 -6.82
N THR A 49 1.63 0.83 -7.23
CA THR A 49 0.90 2.10 -7.19
C THR A 49 1.23 2.94 -8.43
N ASP A 50 1.58 2.27 -9.53
CA ASP A 50 1.86 2.90 -10.81
C ASP A 50 0.73 2.56 -11.81
N PRO A 51 -0.08 3.55 -12.22
CA PRO A 51 -1.14 3.32 -13.20
C PRO A 51 -0.61 2.91 -14.59
N GLU A 52 0.65 3.22 -14.89
CA GLU A 52 1.31 2.90 -16.16
C GLU A 52 2.30 1.74 -16.01
N GLY A 53 2.28 1.05 -14.86
CA GLY A 53 3.10 -0.12 -14.62
C GLY A 53 2.79 -1.28 -15.57
N THR A 54 3.64 -2.31 -15.57
CA THR A 54 3.44 -3.51 -16.40
C THR A 54 2.09 -4.18 -16.09
N PRO A 55 1.18 -4.33 -17.07
CA PRO A 55 -0.10 -4.99 -16.85
C PRO A 55 0.03 -6.44 -16.39
N ARG A 56 -0.78 -6.81 -15.39
CA ARG A 56 -0.91 -8.18 -14.88
C ARG A 56 -2.14 -8.84 -15.51
N PRO A 57 -2.12 -10.15 -15.77
CA PRO A 57 -3.33 -10.83 -16.23
C PRO A 57 -4.43 -10.82 -15.17
N ILE A 58 -5.68 -10.76 -15.63
CA ILE A 58 -6.85 -10.90 -14.75
C ILE A 58 -6.83 -12.30 -14.10
N PRO A 59 -6.94 -12.43 -12.76
CA PRO A 59 -6.88 -13.72 -12.08
C PRO A 59 -8.04 -14.65 -12.44
N SER A 60 -7.76 -15.87 -12.91
CA SER A 60 -8.79 -16.86 -13.28
C SER A 60 -9.68 -17.27 -12.10
N LYS A 61 -9.15 -17.27 -10.87
CA LYS A 61 -9.91 -17.65 -9.66
C LYS A 61 -10.69 -16.48 -9.05
N ARG A 62 -10.66 -15.29 -9.66
CA ARG A 62 -11.27 -14.06 -9.12
C ARG A 62 -10.74 -13.62 -7.76
N ILE A 63 -9.58 -14.15 -7.34
CA ILE A 63 -8.96 -13.85 -6.05
C ILE A 63 -8.05 -12.63 -6.21
N PHE A 64 -8.31 -11.62 -5.39
CA PHE A 64 -7.43 -10.50 -5.11
C PHE A 64 -6.86 -10.70 -3.69
N ARG A 65 -5.53 -10.74 -3.55
CA ARG A 65 -4.88 -11.06 -2.26
C ARG A 65 -4.13 -9.87 -1.68
N THR A 66 -4.41 -9.60 -0.41
CA THR A 66 -3.74 -8.58 0.42
C THR A 66 -2.82 -9.25 1.44
N THR A 67 -2.04 -8.47 2.18
CA THR A 67 -1.32 -8.96 3.37
C THR A 67 -2.22 -9.16 4.59
N GLY A 68 -3.49 -8.72 4.51
CA GLY A 68 -4.50 -8.77 5.56
C GLY A 68 -4.75 -7.39 6.18
N TYR A 69 -5.98 -7.13 6.59
CA TYR A 69 -6.35 -5.93 7.32
C TYR A 69 -5.99 -6.12 8.80
N THR A 70 -5.02 -5.37 9.32
CA THR A 70 -4.51 -5.51 10.70
C THR A 70 -5.03 -4.42 11.65
N HIS A 71 -5.78 -3.47 11.12
CA HIS A 71 -6.36 -2.34 11.85
C HIS A 71 -7.81 -2.15 11.38
N ASN A 72 -8.67 -1.72 12.30
CA ASN A 72 -10.06 -1.41 11.95
C ASN A 72 -10.10 -0.28 10.93
N GLY A 73 -11.11 -0.30 10.07
CA GLY A 73 -11.43 0.83 9.20
C GLY A 73 -11.78 0.44 7.77
N PRO A 74 -12.23 1.42 6.99
CA PRO A 74 -12.90 1.14 5.73
C PRO A 74 -11.91 0.78 4.63
N CYS A 75 -12.37 -0.05 3.70
CA CYS A 75 -11.64 -0.37 2.48
C CYS A 75 -12.55 -0.31 1.26
N ALA A 76 -11.94 -0.14 0.10
CA ALA A 76 -12.63 -0.16 -1.17
C ALA A 76 -11.73 -0.71 -2.28
N VAL A 77 -12.30 -1.54 -3.14
CA VAL A 77 -11.69 -2.04 -4.37
C VAL A 77 -12.50 -1.54 -5.55
N TYR A 78 -11.82 -0.92 -6.50
CA TYR A 78 -12.39 -0.48 -7.76
C TYR A 78 -11.72 -1.21 -8.91
N LEU A 79 -12.53 -1.57 -9.92
CA LEU A 79 -12.05 -1.87 -11.26
C LEU A 79 -12.42 -0.68 -12.15
N ASN A 80 -11.41 0.04 -12.63
CA ASN A 80 -11.56 1.36 -13.23
C ASN A 80 -12.34 2.29 -12.27
N LYS A 81 -13.57 2.67 -12.63
CA LYS A 81 -14.46 3.54 -11.83
C LYS A 81 -15.57 2.76 -11.12
N LYS A 82 -15.67 1.44 -11.32
CA LYS A 82 -16.71 0.61 -10.71
C LYS A 82 -16.22 0.10 -9.36
N LEU A 83 -16.96 0.36 -8.29
CA LEU A 83 -16.76 -0.27 -7.00
C LEU A 83 -17.14 -1.75 -7.09
N VAL A 84 -16.26 -2.64 -6.65
CA VAL A 84 -16.47 -4.10 -6.74
C VAL A 84 -16.34 -4.82 -5.40
N LEU A 85 -15.83 -4.12 -4.38
CA LEU A 85 -15.82 -4.55 -2.99
C LEU A 85 -15.64 -3.31 -2.11
N ASP A 86 -16.37 -3.24 -1.01
CA ASP A 86 -16.20 -2.25 0.04
C ASP A 86 -16.55 -2.84 1.40
N GLY A 87 -16.11 -2.15 2.45
CA GLY A 87 -16.51 -2.46 3.81
C GLY A 87 -16.23 -1.27 4.72
N GLU A 88 -17.11 -1.05 5.69
CA GLU A 88 -16.94 -0.01 6.72
C GLU A 88 -15.82 -0.37 7.71
N ASP A 89 -15.67 -1.66 8.01
CA ASP A 89 -14.56 -2.21 8.78
C ASP A 89 -14.06 -3.51 8.16
N CYS A 90 -13.03 -3.38 7.31
CA CYS A 90 -12.52 -4.51 6.57
C CYS A 90 -11.68 -5.48 7.42
N HIS A 91 -11.21 -5.05 8.60
CA HIS A 91 -10.55 -5.95 9.54
C HIS A 91 -11.48 -7.08 10.01
N THR A 92 -12.71 -6.71 10.34
CA THR A 92 -13.71 -7.65 10.85
C THR A 92 -14.48 -8.34 9.72
N GLN A 93 -14.84 -7.60 8.67
CA GLN A 93 -15.61 -8.14 7.54
C GLN A 93 -14.79 -9.10 6.66
N TYR A 94 -13.49 -8.86 6.52
CA TYR A 94 -12.59 -9.65 5.70
C TYR A 94 -11.35 -10.10 6.48
N PRO A 95 -11.50 -11.06 7.42
CA PRO A 95 -10.41 -11.49 8.30
C PRO A 95 -9.30 -12.26 7.54
N GLY A 96 -9.58 -12.68 6.31
CA GLY A 96 -8.65 -13.38 5.44
C GLY A 96 -7.80 -12.44 4.58
N LYS A 97 -6.85 -13.05 3.86
CA LYS A 97 -5.99 -12.35 2.91
C LYS A 97 -6.54 -12.35 1.49
N ASP A 98 -7.34 -13.36 1.16
CA ASP A 98 -7.93 -13.57 -0.16
C ASP A 98 -9.34 -13.01 -0.22
N HIS A 99 -9.58 -12.14 -1.19
CA HIS A 99 -10.87 -11.50 -1.42
C HIS A 99 -11.38 -11.89 -2.81
N ILE A 100 -12.62 -12.34 -2.88
CA ILE A 100 -13.27 -12.67 -4.15
C ILE A 100 -13.99 -11.42 -4.65
N ILE A 101 -13.65 -10.96 -5.85
CA ILE A 101 -14.28 -9.78 -6.46
C ILE A 101 -14.79 -10.09 -7.87
N ASP A 102 -15.78 -9.33 -8.33
CA ASP A 102 -16.32 -9.46 -9.68
C ASP A 102 -15.47 -8.69 -10.71
N TYR A 103 -14.77 -9.43 -11.57
CA TYR A 103 -13.98 -8.87 -12.67
C TYR A 103 -14.78 -8.63 -13.96
N SER A 104 -16.10 -8.84 -13.98
CA SER A 104 -16.93 -8.73 -15.20
C SER A 104 -16.85 -7.36 -15.89
N SER A 105 -16.63 -6.29 -15.13
CA SER A 105 -16.44 -4.94 -15.67
C SER A 105 -15.08 -4.74 -16.35
N CYS A 106 -14.19 -5.73 -16.25
CA CYS A 106 -12.84 -5.68 -16.78
C CYS A 106 -12.68 -6.59 -18.00
N LYS A 107 -12.73 -6.02 -19.21
CA LYS A 107 -12.77 -6.79 -20.47
C LYS A 107 -11.44 -6.91 -21.22
N GLN A 108 -10.64 -5.84 -21.24
CA GLN A 108 -9.38 -5.79 -22.02
C GLN A 108 -8.25 -5.21 -21.18
N LYS A 109 -8.33 -3.92 -20.84
CA LYS A 109 -7.41 -3.22 -19.94
C LYS A 109 -8.17 -2.55 -18.83
N CYS A 110 -7.70 -2.69 -17.60
CA CYS A 110 -8.34 -2.08 -16.43
C CYS A 110 -7.32 -1.67 -15.41
N LEU A 111 -7.74 -0.81 -14.50
CA LEU A 111 -6.96 -0.45 -13.34
C LEU A 111 -7.68 -0.96 -12.10
N LEU A 112 -7.07 -1.92 -11.40
CA LEU A 112 -7.50 -2.28 -10.06
C LEU A 112 -6.95 -1.22 -9.10
N ARG A 113 -7.85 -0.56 -8.35
CA ARG A 113 -7.47 0.35 -7.27
C ARG A 113 -7.97 -0.25 -5.98
N TRP A 114 -7.07 -0.46 -5.03
CA TRP A 114 -7.41 -0.82 -3.67
C TRP A 114 -7.02 0.31 -2.74
N TYR A 115 -7.91 0.61 -1.80
CA TYR A 115 -7.72 1.57 -0.74
C TYR A 115 -8.10 0.93 0.58
N TRP A 116 -7.34 1.24 1.62
CA TRP A 116 -7.68 0.92 2.99
C TRP A 116 -7.21 2.02 3.92
N LEU A 117 -8.12 2.47 4.78
CA LEU A 117 -7.86 3.48 5.81
C LEU A 117 -7.86 2.78 7.17
N GLY A 118 -6.69 2.39 7.64
CA GLY A 118 -6.52 1.75 8.94
C GLY A 118 -6.47 2.77 10.07
N ILE A 119 -7.30 2.58 11.08
CA ILE A 119 -7.32 3.40 12.30
C ILE A 119 -6.36 2.77 13.30
N ARG A 120 -5.28 3.48 13.63
CA ARG A 120 -4.28 3.02 14.59
C ARG A 120 -4.33 3.87 15.84
N GLN A 121 -4.50 3.21 16.99
CA GLN A 121 -4.46 3.83 18.31
C GLN A 121 -3.17 3.45 19.02
N ILE A 122 -2.37 4.43 19.41
CA ILE A 122 -1.11 4.20 20.15
C ILE A 122 -1.06 5.20 21.29
N LYS A 123 -0.96 4.71 22.53
CA LYS A 123 -0.88 5.56 23.74
C LYS A 123 -1.99 6.63 23.81
N GLY A 124 -3.21 6.28 23.44
CA GLY A 124 -4.37 7.20 23.44
C GLY A 124 -4.44 8.16 22.25
N ILE A 125 -3.46 8.13 21.34
CA ILE A 125 -3.48 8.94 20.11
C ILE A 125 -4.09 8.13 18.97
N VAL A 126 -5.12 8.67 18.34
CA VAL A 126 -5.76 8.11 17.15
C VAL A 126 -5.08 8.69 15.90
N SER A 127 -4.68 7.82 14.98
CA SER A 127 -4.08 8.20 13.71
C SER A 127 -4.64 7.34 12.57
N TRP A 128 -4.64 7.90 11.37
CA TRP A 128 -5.02 7.19 10.15
C TRP A 128 -3.79 6.72 9.39
N GLN A 129 -3.81 5.47 8.96
CA GLN A 129 -2.83 4.89 8.05
C GLN A 129 -3.50 4.64 6.71
N VAL A 130 -2.96 5.25 5.66
CA VAL A 130 -3.48 5.13 4.30
C VAL A 130 -2.67 4.07 3.56
N TYR A 131 -3.34 3.00 3.18
CA TYR A 131 -2.80 1.95 2.32
C TYR A 131 -3.48 2.05 0.95
N LYS A 132 -2.69 1.97 -0.11
CA LYS A 132 -3.21 1.98 -1.47
C LYS A 132 -2.38 1.09 -2.39
N ALA A 133 -3.05 0.50 -3.37
CA ALA A 133 -2.41 -0.09 -4.52
C ALA A 133 -3.20 0.20 -5.79
N ILE A 134 -2.48 0.34 -6.89
CA ILE A 134 -2.96 0.57 -8.23
C ILE A 134 -2.25 -0.44 -9.12
N ILE A 135 -3.02 -1.32 -9.75
CA ILE A 135 -2.49 -2.43 -10.53
C ILE A 135 -3.16 -2.44 -11.90
N PRO A 136 -2.39 -2.20 -12.97
CA PRO A 136 -2.88 -2.37 -14.34
C PRO A 136 -3.15 -3.85 -14.61
N LEU A 137 -4.31 -4.14 -15.18
CA LEU A 137 -4.78 -5.48 -15.52
C LEU A 137 -4.99 -5.62 -17.02
N THR A 138 -4.72 -6.80 -17.57
CA THR A 138 -4.95 -7.17 -18.96
C THR A 138 -5.67 -8.51 -19.08
N ALA A 139 -6.50 -8.66 -20.12
CA ALA A 139 -7.13 -9.94 -20.47
C ALA A 139 -6.15 -10.92 -21.15
N GLU A 140 -4.96 -10.46 -21.53
CA GLU A 140 -3.94 -11.31 -22.14
C GLU A 140 -3.45 -12.37 -21.14
N LYS A 141 -3.43 -13.64 -21.57
CA LYS A 141 -2.74 -14.70 -20.82
C LYS A 141 -1.25 -14.37 -20.79
N PRO A 142 -0.52 -14.64 -19.70
CA PRO A 142 0.92 -14.44 -19.70
C PRO A 142 1.53 -15.24 -20.85
N SER A 143 2.26 -14.57 -21.73
CA SER A 143 3.02 -15.29 -22.75
C SER A 143 4.03 -16.17 -22.03
N SER A 144 3.93 -17.47 -22.25
CA SER A 144 4.95 -18.43 -21.87
C SER A 144 6.22 -18.09 -22.64
N LYS A 145 7.06 -17.21 -22.08
CA LYS A 145 8.48 -17.24 -22.42
C LYS A 145 9.10 -18.38 -21.63
N GLU A 146 8.94 -19.56 -22.20
CA GLU A 146 9.77 -20.73 -21.96
C GLU A 146 11.23 -20.33 -22.16
N LYS A 147 12.03 -20.48 -21.10
CA LYS A 147 13.48 -20.67 -21.21
C LYS A 147 13.96 -21.43 -20.00
#